data_AF-A0A7C2ZI87-F1
#
_entry.id   AF-A0A7C2ZI87-F1
#
_cell.length_a   1.000
_cell.length_b   1.000
_cell.length_c   1.000
_cell.angle_alpha   90.00
_cell.angle_beta   90.00
_cell.angle_gamma   90.00
#
_symmetry.space_group_name_H-M   'P 1'
#
loop_
_entity.id
_entity.type
_entity.pdbx_description
1 polymer ?
#
loop_
_entity_poly.entity_id
_entity_poly.type
_entity_poly.pdbx_seq_one_letter_code
_entity_poly.pdbx_strand_id
1 'polypeptide(L)' 'LIGARANDCAMRVLTAEDPRAHNTFERPDVVRPMEGEFEVSDGEITALLPSKSVVLLEIKT' A
#
# COMPACT_ATOMS: atom_id res chain seq x y z
N LEU A 1 -8.33 18.74 14.98
CA LEU A 1 -8.64 18.24 13.62
C LEU A 1 -9.71 17.17 13.75
N ILE A 2 -10.78 17.24 12.97
CA ILE A 2 -11.72 16.12 12.81
C ILE A 2 -11.18 15.33 11.61
N GLY A 3 -10.83 14.05 11.79
CA GLY A 3 -10.28 13.21 10.72
C GLY A 3 -11.26 13.04 9.56
N ALA A 4 -10.75 12.74 8.36
CA ALA A 4 -11.59 12.40 7.22
C ALA A 4 -12.30 11.07 7.45
N ARG A 5 -13.58 10.96 7.06
CA ARG A 5 -14.31 9.68 7.00
C ARG A 5 -14.18 9.12 5.59
N ALA A 6 -13.67 7.89 5.47
CA ALA A 6 -13.47 7.25 4.19
C ALA A 6 -14.76 6.55 3.73
N ASN A 7 -15.21 6.82 2.50
CA ASN A 7 -16.25 6.02 1.85
C ASN A 7 -15.65 4.88 1.04
N ASP A 8 -14.45 5.10 0.52
CA ASP A 8 -13.63 4.15 -0.24
C ASP A 8 -12.16 4.59 -0.19
N CYS A 9 -11.24 3.74 -0.61
CA CYS A 9 -9.86 4.17 -0.85
C CYS A 9 -9.22 3.40 -2.01
N ALA A 10 -8.01 3.80 -2.40
CA ALA A 10 -7.15 3.01 -3.27
C ALA A 10 -5.79 2.88 -2.60
N MET A 11 -5.21 1.67 -2.65
CA MET A 11 -3.94 1.38 -1.99
C MET A 11 -2.92 0.87 -3.00
N ARG A 12 -1.69 1.40 -2.91
CA ARG A 12 -0.51 0.83 -3.56
C ARG A 12 0.56 0.51 -2.52
N VAL A 13 1.14 -0.68 -2.60
CA VAL A 13 2.15 -1.19 -1.68
C VAL A 13 3.43 -1.51 -2.44
N LEU A 14 4.55 -0.96 -2.00
CA LEU A 14 5.88 -1.31 -2.46
C LEU A 14 6.58 -2.10 -1.36
N THR A 15 6.92 -3.36 -1.63
CA THR A 15 7.61 -4.23 -0.67
C THR A 15 8.37 -5.34 -1.39
N ALA A 16 9.20 -6.07 -0.64
CA ALA A 16 9.90 -7.26 -1.08
C ALA A 16 10.18 -8.16 0.14
N GLU A 17 10.28 -9.47 -0.08
CA GLU A 17 10.60 -10.43 0.98
C GLU A 17 12.02 -10.19 1.55
N ASP A 18 13.01 -10.05 0.66
CA ASP A 18 14.38 -9.64 1.01
C ASP A 18 14.50 -8.10 0.93
N PRO A 19 14.88 -7.41 2.02
CA PRO A 19 15.09 -5.96 2.00
C PRO A 19 16.26 -5.50 1.12
N ARG A 20 17.11 -6.42 0.65
CA ARG A 20 18.19 -6.13 -0.31
C ARG A 20 17.76 -6.33 -1.76
N ALA A 21 16.54 -6.80 -2.00
CA ALA A 21 16.00 -6.92 -3.34
C ALA A 21 15.99 -5.55 -4.03
N HIS A 22 16.40 -5.53 -5.29
CA HIS A 22 16.44 -4.35 -6.13
C HIS A 22 16.28 -4.75 -7.59
N ASN A 23 15.93 -3.77 -8.43
CA ASN A 23 15.76 -3.96 -9.86
C ASN A 23 17.12 -3.87 -10.56
N THR A 24 17.34 -4.73 -11.55
CA THR A 24 18.50 -4.69 -12.47
C THR A 24 18.00 -4.56 -13.91
N PHE A 25 18.92 -4.41 -14.88
CA PHE A 25 18.53 -4.38 -16.29
C PHE A 25 17.89 -5.70 -16.75
N GLU A 26 18.39 -6.82 -16.25
CA GLU A 26 17.89 -8.17 -16.57
C GLU A 26 16.60 -8.49 -15.83
N ARG A 27 16.38 -7.88 -14.67
CA ARG A 27 15.20 -8.07 -13.82
C ARG A 27 14.65 -6.72 -13.36
N PRO A 28 13.95 -5.98 -14.24
CA PRO A 28 13.58 -4.59 -13.98
C PRO A 28 12.42 -4.44 -12.98
N ASP A 29 11.67 -5.50 -12.70
CA ASP A 29 10.37 -5.45 -12.01
C ASP A 29 10.31 -6.30 -10.73
N VAL A 30 11.45 -6.54 -10.09
CA VAL A 30 11.54 -7.34 -8.84
C VAL A 30 10.88 -6.61 -7.67
N VAL A 31 11.06 -5.30 -7.58
CA VAL A 31 10.50 -4.42 -6.56
C VAL A 31 9.72 -3.32 -7.27
N ARG A 32 8.39 -3.42 -7.24
CA ARG A 32 7.48 -2.46 -7.88
C ARG A 32 6.17 -2.32 -7.09
N PRO A 33 5.45 -1.19 -7.21
CA PRO A 33 4.22 -1.00 -6.47
C PRO A 33 3.11 -1.95 -6.97
N MET A 34 2.49 -2.67 -6.06
CA MET A 34 1.34 -3.55 -6.30
C MET A 34 0.08 -2.96 -5.66
N GLU A 35 -1.09 -3.48 -6.01
CA GLU A 35 -2.32 -3.15 -5.29
C GLU A 35 -2.28 -3.76 -3.89
N GLY A 36 -2.77 -3.01 -2.91
CA GLY A 36 -2.88 -3.46 -1.52
C GLY A 36 -4.33 -3.78 -1.15
N GLU A 37 -4.50 -4.66 -0.17
CA GLU A 37 -5.81 -5.02 0.37
C GLU A 37 -6.13 -4.15 1.59
N PHE A 38 -7.40 -3.77 1.71
CA PHE A 38 -7.92 -2.98 2.81
C PHE A 38 -9.42 -3.24 2.95
N GLU A 39 -9.96 -2.87 4.11
CA GLU A 39 -11.38 -2.82 4.38
C GLU A 39 -11.78 -1.40 4.79
N VAL A 40 -12.94 -0.95 4.33
CA VAL A 40 -13.55 0.31 4.77
C VAL A 40 -14.85 -0.02 5.50
N SER A 41 -14.96 0.39 6.76
CA SER A 41 -16.16 0.22 7.57
C SER A 41 -16.34 1.42 8.50
N ASP A 42 -17.57 1.92 8.63
CA ASP A 42 -17.93 3.04 9.51
C ASP A 42 -17.05 4.31 9.36
N GLY A 43 -16.50 4.53 8.17
CA GLY A 43 -15.61 5.66 7.88
C GLY A 43 -14.14 5.44 8.24
N GLU A 44 -13.79 4.24 8.72
CA GLU A 44 -12.43 3.82 9.07
C GLU A 44 -11.84 2.91 8.00
N ILE A 45 -10.53 3.01 7.76
CA ILE A 45 -9.78 2.15 6.85
C ILE A 45 -8.91 1.22 7.68
N THR A 46 -9.07 -0.10 7.50
CA THR A 46 -8.23 -1.12 8.14
C THR A 46 -7.43 -1.86 7.07
N ALA A 47 -6.13 -2.05 7.31
CA ALA A 47 -5.26 -2.79 6.39
C ALA A 47 -4.11 -3.48 7.13
N LEU A 48 -3.70 -4.64 6.61
CA LEU A 48 -2.50 -5.34 7.07
C LEU A 48 -1.32 -4.95 6.20
N LEU A 49 -0.38 -4.21 6.79
CA LEU A 49 0.79 -3.72 6.05
C LEU A 49 1.93 -4.73 6.12
N PRO A 50 2.49 -5.16 4.99
CA PRO A 50 3.66 -6.03 4.98
C PRO A 50 4.83 -5.36 5.71
N SER A 51 5.69 -6.17 6.34
CA SER A 51 6.92 -5.65 6.92
C SER A 51 7.78 -4.97 5.85
N LYS A 52 8.47 -3.88 6.20
CA LYS A 52 9.39 -3.17 5.28
C LYS A 52 8.68 -2.69 4.01
N SER A 53 7.45 -2.19 4.15
CA SER A 53 6.67 -1.66 3.05
C SER A 53 6.64 -0.13 3.05
N VAL A 54 6.46 0.43 1.85
CA VAL A 54 6.00 1.80 1.65
C VAL A 54 4.60 1.73 1.05
N VAL A 55 3.66 2.46 1.64
CA VAL A 55 2.25 2.38 1.29
C VAL A 55 1.76 3.76 0.90
N LEU A 56 1.09 3.84 -0.26
CA LEU A 56 0.33 5.00 -0.69
C LEU A 56 -1.16 4.68 -0.54
N LEU A 57 -1.88 5.56 0.15
CA LEU A 57 -3.32 5.51 0.34
C LEU A 57 -3.95 6.77 -0.26
N GLU A 58 -4.82 6.59 -1.24
CA GLU A 58 -5.72 7.62 -1.74
C GLU A 58 -7.09 7.46 -1.07
N ILE A 59 -7.43 8.37 -0.16
CA ILE A 59 -8.71 8.35 0.56
C ILE A 59 -9.76 9.05 -0.30
N LYS A 60 -10.86 8.34 -0.60
CA LYS A 60 -12.01 8.91 -1.30
C LYS A 60 -13.07 9.27 -0.26
N THR A 61 -13.27 10.57 -0.08
CA THR A 61 -14.25 11.17 0.85
C THR A 61 -15.51 11.57 0.11
#